data_AF-A0A9P1L2E8-F1
#
_entry.id   AF-A0A9P1L2E8-F1
#
_cell.length_a   1.000
_cell.length_b   1.000
_cell.length_c   1.000
_cell.angle_alpha   90.00
_cell.angle_beta   90.00
_cell.angle_gamma   90.00
#
_symmetry.space_group_name_H-M   'P 1'
#
loop_
_entity.id
_entity.type
_entity.pdbx_description
1 polymer ?
#
loop_
_entity_poly.entity_id
_entity_poly.type
_entity_poly.pdbx_seq_one_letter_code
_entity_poly.pdbx_strand_id
1 'polypeptide(L)'
;MDDATLFRRAFGVALILGVLSRLIVLRIVNRQQPTLPQDYIEQLILSFIASALGAIAFPALLDKEFAALTFLSVGIQQFQEVASEEELTLSNIEPNELVNKGITYIHDISKNYEVRNYLSIFSSLAASMAFILCNNILKFNFIMCVISAIIATGIVGYIFKKILSNKSLEDIVDVEVVPIEFDGALLKIGGVVITNIGLENSRKRYLKKGIGLKVIPKDLVSAGIIGDPAQQQAMLYNVYIHMGIDKDVDEPEFTPIARTNPNDNSVNFGFIPLVKDIDLTVEAIKSTPILDSSKGNNNAYSKSKQNK
;
A
#
# COMPACT_ATOMS: atom_id res chain seq x y z
N MET A 1 21.28 4.54 39.88
CA MET A 1 20.37 5.50 39.21
C MET A 1 19.00 5.19 39.75
N ASP A 2 18.27 6.17 40.28
CA ASP A 2 16.93 5.92 40.83
C ASP A 2 16.01 5.44 39.71
N ASP A 3 15.11 4.49 40.01
CA ASP A 3 14.22 3.88 39.01
C ASP A 3 13.39 4.93 38.27
N ALA A 4 12.94 5.97 38.98
CA ALA A 4 12.25 7.12 38.37
C ALA A 4 13.11 7.87 37.34
N THR A 5 14.41 8.03 37.59
CA THR A 5 15.32 8.69 36.63
C THR A 5 15.66 7.79 35.45
N LEU A 6 15.73 6.47 35.66
CA LEU A 6 15.88 5.48 34.60
C LEU A 6 14.69 5.51 33.64
N PHE A 7 13.47 5.44 34.18
CA PHE A 7 12.26 5.43 33.37
C PHE A 7 12.06 6.72 32.58
N ARG A 8 12.33 7.88 33.18
CA ARG A 8 12.28 9.16 32.44
C ARG A 8 13.26 9.22 31.28
N ARG A 9 14.48 8.73 31.47
CA ARG A 9 15.51 8.67 30.42
C ARG A 9 15.14 7.69 29.32
N ALA A 10 14.70 6.48 29.70
CA ALA A 10 14.23 5.47 28.76
C ALA A 10 13.05 5.99 27.92
N PHE A 11 12.06 6.60 28.57
CA PHE A 11 10.89 7.19 27.93
C PHE A 11 11.27 8.25 26.90
N GLY A 12 12.10 9.23 27.28
CA GLY A 12 12.50 10.31 26.37
C GLY A 12 13.25 9.80 25.13
N VAL A 13 14.17 8.84 25.32
CA VAL A 13 14.92 8.24 24.20
C VAL A 13 14.00 7.41 23.31
N ALA A 14 13.16 6.56 23.90
CA ALA A 14 12.23 5.70 23.18
C ALA A 14 11.20 6.49 22.36
N LEU A 15 10.68 7.59 22.92
CA LEU A 15 9.74 8.47 22.25
C LEU A 15 10.36 9.07 20.99
N ILE A 16 11.56 9.65 21.11
CA ILE A 16 12.25 10.26 19.97
C ILE A 16 12.56 9.20 18.91
N LEU A 17 13.06 8.03 19.30
CA LEU A 17 13.39 6.95 18.36
C LEU A 17 12.16 6.39 17.64
N GLY A 18 11.01 6.26 18.32
CA GLY A 18 9.77 5.81 17.69
C GLY A 18 9.22 6.82 16.67
N VAL A 19 9.27 8.12 16.96
CA VAL A 19 8.87 9.16 16.01
C VAL A 19 9.82 9.18 14.80
N LEU A 20 11.13 9.09 15.04
CA LEU A 20 12.13 9.06 13.98
C LEU A 20 12.03 7.80 13.11
N SER A 21 11.73 6.63 13.69
CA SER A 21 11.63 5.38 12.92
C SER A 21 10.54 5.47 11.85
N ARG A 22 9.40 6.08 12.19
CA ARG A 22 8.33 6.31 11.22
C ARG A 22 8.76 7.30 10.13
N LEU A 23 9.42 8.40 10.47
CA LEU A 23 9.91 9.38 9.47
C LEU A 23 10.88 8.76 8.46
N ILE A 24 11.78 7.89 8.93
CA ILE A 24 12.75 7.21 8.07
C ILE A 24 12.06 6.22 7.12
N VAL A 25 11.10 5.43 7.64
CA VAL A 25 10.37 4.44 6.82
C VAL A 25 9.39 5.11 5.85
N LEU A 26 8.74 6.21 6.26
CA LEU A 26 7.78 6.96 5.42
C LEU A 26 8.42 7.58 4.17
N ARG A 27 9.65 8.09 4.28
CA ARG A 27 10.36 8.71 3.14
C ARG A 27 10.63 7.72 2.01
N ILE A 28 10.60 6.42 2.30
CA ILE A 28 10.89 5.34 1.35
C ILE A 28 9.64 4.89 0.59
N VAL A 29 8.44 5.07 1.16
CA VAL A 29 7.19 4.44 0.66
C VAL A 29 6.23 5.43 -0.03
N ASN A 30 6.23 6.72 0.34
CA ASN A 30 5.26 7.70 -0.18
C ASN A 30 5.64 8.33 -1.54
N ARG A 31 5.73 7.53 -2.61
CA ARG A 31 5.80 8.07 -3.99
C ARG A 31 4.47 8.11 -4.72
N GLN A 32 3.43 7.45 -4.20
CA GLN A 32 2.24 7.11 -5.00
C GLN A 32 1.01 7.99 -4.72
N GLN A 33 1.01 8.86 -3.69
CA GLN A 33 -0.09 9.79 -3.43
C GLN A 33 0.40 11.15 -2.93
N PRO A 34 -0.08 12.26 -3.52
CA PRO A 34 0.13 13.59 -2.94
C PRO A 34 -0.66 13.64 -1.62
N THR A 35 0.05 13.75 -0.50
CA THR A 35 -0.56 13.93 0.82
C THR A 35 -0.88 15.41 1.01
N LEU A 36 -2.07 15.70 1.55
CA LEU A 36 -2.44 17.06 1.92
C LEU A 36 -1.55 17.54 3.08
N PRO A 37 -1.26 18.85 3.19
CA PRO A 37 -0.50 19.38 4.32
C PRO A 37 -1.09 19.02 5.69
N GLN A 38 -2.41 18.82 5.76
CA GLN A 38 -3.12 18.39 6.96
C GLN A 38 -2.74 16.96 7.37
N ASP A 39 -2.64 16.04 6.41
CA ASP A 39 -2.29 14.63 6.65
C ASP A 39 -0.89 14.50 7.27
N TYR A 40 0.04 15.40 6.95
CA TYR A 40 1.37 15.41 7.56
C TYR A 40 1.31 15.75 9.06
N ILE A 41 0.46 16.70 9.45
CA ILE A 41 0.28 17.09 10.85
C ILE A 41 -0.35 15.95 11.63
N GLU A 42 -1.40 15.35 11.08
CA GLU A 42 -2.08 14.22 11.68
C GLU A 42 -1.13 13.04 11.88
N GLN A 43 -0.36 12.67 10.85
CA GLN A 43 0.63 11.61 10.93
C GLN A 43 1.68 11.89 12.00
N LEU A 44 2.12 13.14 12.19
CA LEU A 44 3.09 13.50 13.23
C LEU A 44 2.50 13.35 14.64
N ILE A 45 1.26 13.81 14.85
CA ILE A 45 0.55 13.68 16.12
C ILE A 45 0.36 12.19 16.46
N LEU A 46 -0.12 11.40 15.50
CA LEU A 46 -0.37 9.97 15.67
C LEU A 46 0.92 9.19 15.97
N SER A 47 2.03 9.60 15.33
CA SER A 47 3.37 9.05 15.61
C SER A 47 3.81 9.30 17.03
N PHE A 48 3.61 10.53 17.52
CA PHE A 48 3.97 10.92 18.87
C PHE A 48 3.19 10.13 19.91
N ILE A 49 1.86 10.02 19.74
CA ILE A 49 0.99 9.25 20.64
C ILE A 49 1.39 7.77 20.62
N ALA A 50 1.57 7.17 19.44
CA ALA A 50 2.00 5.78 19.29
C ALA A 50 3.36 5.52 19.97
N SER A 51 4.31 6.43 19.80
CA SER A 51 5.63 6.35 20.44
C SER A 51 5.56 6.48 21.95
N ALA A 52 4.71 7.36 22.47
CA ALA A 52 4.53 7.52 23.91
C ALA A 52 3.94 6.25 24.54
N LEU A 53 2.91 5.66 23.89
CA LEU A 53 2.28 4.42 24.35
C LEU A 53 3.28 3.25 24.38
N GLY A 54 4.06 3.06 23.32
CA GLY A 54 5.08 2.01 23.27
C GLY A 54 6.21 2.24 24.29
N ALA A 55 6.66 3.48 24.47
CA ALA A 55 7.71 3.82 25.43
C ALA A 55 7.34 3.53 26.89
N ILE A 56 6.06 3.73 27.27
CA ILE A 56 5.56 3.56 28.64
C ILE A 56 5.20 2.09 28.94
N ALA A 57 4.80 1.31 27.94
CA ALA A 57 4.26 -0.02 28.14
C ALA A 57 5.20 -0.97 28.90
N PHE A 58 6.51 -1.01 28.58
CA PHE A 58 7.46 -1.88 29.28
C PHE A 58 7.74 -1.44 30.74
N PRO A 59 8.07 -0.16 31.03
CA PRO A 59 8.17 0.33 32.41
C PRO A 59 6.93 0.04 33.27
N ALA A 60 5.73 0.29 32.75
CA ALA A 60 4.48 0.08 33.49
C ALA A 60 4.27 -1.40 33.86
N LEU A 61 4.68 -2.33 33.00
CA LEU A 61 4.64 -3.76 33.30
C LEU A 61 5.63 -4.15 34.41
N LEU A 62 6.80 -3.51 34.48
CA LEU A 62 7.77 -3.75 35.56
C LEU A 62 7.23 -3.28 36.92
N ASP A 63 6.56 -2.13 36.94
CA ASP A 63 5.91 -1.56 38.14
C ASP A 63 4.56 -2.22 38.47
N LYS A 64 4.16 -3.25 37.70
CA LYS A 64 2.88 -3.97 37.86
C LYS A 64 1.65 -3.07 37.72
N GLU A 65 1.79 -1.96 37.01
CA GLU A 65 0.70 -1.06 36.65
C GLU A 65 -0.06 -1.58 35.43
N PHE A 66 -0.77 -2.70 35.59
CA PHE A 66 -1.50 -3.33 34.49
C PHE A 66 -2.61 -2.45 33.90
N ALA A 67 -3.02 -1.38 34.58
CA ALA A 67 -3.92 -0.36 34.04
C ALA A 67 -3.37 0.32 32.76
N ALA A 68 -2.04 0.35 32.58
CA ALA A 68 -1.42 0.87 31.36
C ALA A 68 -1.82 0.07 30.11
N LEU A 69 -2.17 -1.22 30.24
CA LEU A 69 -2.66 -2.03 29.14
C LEU A 69 -4.00 -1.51 28.59
N THR A 70 -4.87 -1.00 29.46
CA THR A 70 -6.14 -0.38 29.04
C THR A 70 -5.88 0.88 28.21
N PHE A 71 -4.94 1.73 28.62
CA PHE A 71 -4.57 2.93 27.84
C PHE A 71 -3.93 2.57 26.50
N LEU A 72 -3.12 1.50 26.44
CA LEU A 72 -2.59 0.99 25.19
C LEU A 72 -3.70 0.51 24.25
N SER A 73 -4.68 -0.24 24.78
CA SER A 73 -5.84 -0.69 24.00
C SER A 73 -6.67 0.47 23.45
N VAL A 74 -6.93 1.50 24.27
CA VAL A 74 -7.64 2.71 23.83
C VAL A 74 -6.87 3.43 22.72
N GLY A 75 -5.54 3.54 22.85
CA GLY A 75 -4.70 4.14 21.82
C GLY A 75 -4.72 3.36 20.50
N ILE A 76 -4.65 2.02 20.57
CA ILE A 76 -4.77 1.15 19.39
C ILE A 76 -6.13 1.35 18.71
N GLN A 77 -7.21 1.42 19.49
CA GLN A 77 -8.55 1.65 18.96
C GLN A 77 -8.64 2.99 18.22
N GLN A 78 -8.06 4.07 18.76
CA GLN A 78 -8.01 5.37 18.07
C GLN A 78 -7.30 5.28 16.71
N PHE A 79 -6.24 4.47 16.59
CA PHE A 79 -5.55 4.28 15.31
C PHE A 79 -6.38 3.53 14.28
N GLN A 80 -7.19 2.56 14.72
CA GLN A 80 -8.14 1.85 13.86
C GLN A 80 -9.28 2.75 13.41
N GLU A 81 -9.80 3.59 14.31
CA GLU A 81 -10.85 4.57 14.00
C GLU A 81 -10.37 5.58 12.95
N VAL A 82 -9.16 6.14 13.11
CA VAL A 82 -8.57 7.05 12.12
C VAL A 82 -8.39 6.38 10.75
N ALA A 83 -7.91 5.13 10.71
CA ALA A 83 -7.78 4.40 9.46
C ALA A 83 -9.15 4.15 8.79
N SER A 84 -10.17 3.82 9.58
CA SER A 84 -11.55 3.64 9.09
C SER A 84 -12.15 4.95 8.54
N GLU A 85 -11.92 6.08 9.21
CA GLU A 85 -12.35 7.41 8.75
C GLU A 85 -11.70 7.80 7.43
N GLU A 86 -10.41 7.50 7.25
CA GLU A 86 -9.70 7.71 5.98
C GLU A 86 -10.27 6.82 4.86
N GLU A 87 -10.54 5.54 5.14
CA GLU A 87 -11.15 4.62 4.19
C GLU A 87 -12.52 5.14 3.71
N LEU A 88 -13.36 5.59 4.65
CA LEU A 88 -14.67 6.18 4.36
C LEU A 88 -14.54 7.46 3.53
N THR A 89 -13.58 8.33 3.87
CA THR A 89 -13.35 9.58 3.15
C THR A 89 -12.94 9.31 1.70
N LEU A 90 -11.97 8.42 1.49
CA LEU A 90 -11.53 8.03 0.15
C LEU A 90 -12.65 7.35 -0.65
N SER A 91 -13.45 6.49 -0.01
CA SER A 91 -14.60 5.83 -0.65
C SER A 91 -15.69 6.81 -1.05
N ASN A 92 -15.91 7.89 -0.28
CA ASN A 92 -16.90 8.92 -0.59
C ASN A 92 -16.45 9.85 -1.72
N ILE A 93 -15.14 10.02 -1.92
CA ILE A 93 -14.58 10.84 -3.01
C ILE A 93 -14.53 10.05 -4.31
N GLU A 94 -14.36 8.73 -4.25
CA GLU A 94 -14.20 7.84 -5.41
C GLU A 94 -15.23 8.04 -6.54
N PRO A 95 -16.55 8.21 -6.30
CA PRO A 95 -17.52 8.40 -7.37
C PRO A 95 -17.31 9.68 -8.21
N ASN A 96 -16.54 10.64 -7.70
CA ASN A 96 -16.23 11.89 -8.40
C ASN A 96 -14.94 11.78 -9.24
N GLU A 97 -14.19 10.68 -9.16
CA GLU A 97 -13.01 10.47 -9.98
C GLU A 97 -13.37 9.94 -11.39
N LEU A 98 -12.59 10.31 -12.41
CA LEU A 98 -12.81 9.83 -13.78
C LEU A 98 -12.58 8.31 -13.91
N VAL A 99 -11.67 7.76 -13.11
CA VAL A 99 -11.41 6.33 -13.03
C VAL A 99 -11.32 5.96 -11.56
N ASN A 100 -12.17 5.03 -11.13
CA ASN A 100 -12.25 4.63 -9.73
C ASN A 100 -10.98 3.90 -9.27
N LYS A 101 -10.68 3.97 -7.98
CA LYS A 101 -9.55 3.29 -7.33
C LYS A 101 -9.80 1.79 -7.13
N GLY A 102 -11.04 1.46 -6.82
CA GLY A 102 -11.48 0.19 -6.27
C GLY A 102 -11.45 0.20 -4.75
N ILE A 103 -12.56 -0.24 -4.12
CA ILE A 103 -12.71 -0.31 -2.66
C ILE A 103 -11.56 -1.08 -2.00
N THR A 104 -11.09 -2.18 -2.59
CA THR A 104 -9.99 -2.94 -2.01
C THR A 104 -8.65 -2.20 -2.06
N TYR A 105 -8.41 -1.40 -3.11
CA TYR A 105 -7.23 -0.55 -3.16
C TYR A 105 -7.29 0.54 -2.09
N ILE A 106 -8.47 1.13 -1.87
CA ILE A 106 -8.72 2.10 -0.79
C ILE A 106 -8.50 1.46 0.59
N HIS A 107 -9.01 0.25 0.81
CA HIS A 107 -8.81 -0.50 2.05
C HIS A 107 -7.32 -0.79 2.32
N ASP A 108 -6.56 -1.22 1.30
CA ASP A 108 -5.12 -1.45 1.44
C ASP A 108 -4.36 -0.13 1.74
N ILE A 109 -4.80 1.00 1.19
CA ILE A 109 -4.27 2.32 1.55
C ILE A 109 -4.54 2.61 3.03
N SER A 110 -5.78 2.43 3.51
CA SER A 110 -6.16 2.64 4.91
C SER A 110 -5.35 1.76 5.87
N LYS A 111 -5.24 0.46 5.58
CA LYS A 111 -4.45 -0.49 6.38
C LYS A 111 -2.99 -0.08 6.48
N ASN A 112 -2.42 0.52 5.42
CA ASN A 112 -1.06 1.05 5.48
C ASN A 112 -0.93 2.21 6.50
N TYR A 113 -1.96 3.05 6.67
CA TYR A 113 -1.98 4.08 7.73
C TYR A 113 -1.93 3.47 9.13
N GLU A 114 -2.71 2.43 9.37
CA GLU A 114 -2.75 1.70 10.65
C GLU A 114 -1.38 1.08 10.97
N VAL A 115 -0.80 0.35 10.01
CA VAL A 115 0.48 -0.35 10.18
C VAL A 115 1.64 0.62 10.47
N ARG A 116 1.60 1.84 9.93
CA ARG A 116 2.59 2.90 10.24
C ARG A 116 2.53 3.34 11.70
N ASN A 117 1.36 3.37 12.32
CA ASN A 117 1.22 3.65 13.75
C ASN A 117 1.83 2.50 14.59
N TYR A 118 1.58 1.25 14.20
CA TYR A 118 2.17 0.09 14.87
C TYR A 118 3.70 0.09 14.83
N LEU A 119 4.31 0.49 13.71
CA LEU A 119 5.77 0.65 13.63
C LEU A 119 6.30 1.56 14.76
N SER A 120 5.62 2.69 15.01
CA SER A 120 6.02 3.66 16.06
C SER A 120 5.89 3.06 17.47
N ILE A 121 4.79 2.33 17.75
CA ILE A 121 4.58 1.62 19.03
C ILE A 121 5.69 0.58 19.25
N PHE A 122 5.90 -0.32 18.29
CA PHE A 122 6.88 -1.40 18.46
C PHE A 122 8.32 -0.87 18.51
N SER A 123 8.63 0.17 17.74
CA SER A 123 9.95 0.81 17.75
C SER A 123 10.30 1.43 19.10
N SER A 124 9.35 2.17 19.68
CA SER A 124 9.52 2.82 20.98
C SER A 124 9.49 1.82 22.13
N LEU A 125 8.64 0.79 22.06
CA LEU A 125 8.63 -0.33 23.00
C LEU A 125 9.98 -1.05 23.03
N ALA A 126 10.51 -1.41 21.86
CA ALA A 126 11.81 -2.08 21.75
C ALA A 126 12.95 -1.19 22.26
N ALA A 127 12.91 0.11 21.97
CA ALA A 127 13.86 1.07 22.50
C ALA A 127 13.83 1.15 24.04
N SER A 128 12.64 1.30 24.61
CA SER A 128 12.43 1.40 26.07
C SER A 128 12.88 0.13 26.78
N MET A 129 12.49 -1.03 26.24
CA MET A 129 12.88 -2.34 26.76
C MET A 129 14.39 -2.56 26.69
N ALA A 130 15.03 -2.29 25.54
CA ALA A 130 16.48 -2.43 25.38
C ALA A 130 17.26 -1.50 26.32
N PHE A 131 16.81 -0.25 26.48
CA PHE A 131 17.44 0.73 27.36
C PHE A 131 17.41 0.25 28.82
N ILE A 132 16.24 -0.19 29.31
CA ILE A 132 16.05 -0.62 30.70
C ILE A 132 16.80 -1.92 30.99
N LEU A 133 16.72 -2.91 30.09
CA LEU A 133 17.42 -4.19 30.26
C LEU A 133 18.94 -4.01 30.26
N CYS A 134 19.49 -3.19 29.37
CA CYS A 134 20.93 -2.91 29.34
C CYS A 134 21.41 -2.18 30.60
N ASN A 135 20.59 -1.26 31.14
CA ASN A 135 20.93 -0.60 32.38
C ASN A 135 20.88 -1.56 33.58
N ASN A 136 19.83 -2.39 33.68
CA ASN A 136 19.59 -3.22 34.87
C ASN A 136 20.45 -4.49 34.90
N ILE A 137 20.64 -5.16 33.76
CA ILE A 137 21.39 -6.42 33.68
C ILE A 137 22.87 -6.15 33.45
N LEU A 138 23.20 -5.33 32.44
CA LEU A 138 24.57 -5.13 31.98
C LEU A 138 25.29 -3.95 32.66
N LYS A 139 24.58 -3.15 33.47
CA LYS A 139 25.08 -1.94 34.16
C LYS A 139 25.82 -0.99 33.22
N PHE A 140 25.31 -0.88 31.99
CA PHE A 140 25.88 -0.03 30.96
C PHE A 140 25.74 1.46 31.27
N ASN A 141 26.71 2.24 30.80
CA ASN A 141 26.64 3.70 30.85
C ASN A 141 25.48 4.21 29.96
N PHE A 142 24.98 5.41 30.26
CA PHE A 142 23.87 6.04 29.52
C PHE A 142 24.04 5.97 28.00
N ILE A 143 25.24 6.28 27.48
CA ILE A 143 25.55 6.24 26.04
C ILE A 143 25.35 4.84 25.46
N MET A 144 25.79 3.80 26.18
CA MET A 144 25.66 2.41 25.73
C MET A 144 24.20 1.95 25.74
N CYS A 145 23.38 2.43 26.69
CA CYS A 145 21.94 2.19 26.70
C CYS A 145 21.22 2.91 25.54
N VAL A 146 21.67 4.10 25.15
CA VAL A 146 21.14 4.79 23.97
C VAL A 146 21.50 4.01 22.68
N ILE A 147 22.74 3.54 22.57
CA ILE A 147 23.18 2.73 21.43
C ILE A 147 22.36 1.44 21.32
N SER A 148 22.12 0.74 22.42
CA SER A 148 21.30 -0.48 22.39
C SER A 148 19.85 -0.21 21.98
N ALA A 149 19.27 0.92 22.43
CA ALA A 149 17.95 1.36 22.01
C ALA A 149 17.88 1.65 20.50
N ILE A 150 18.89 2.35 19.94
CA ILE A 150 18.98 2.61 18.50
C ILE A 150 19.05 1.31 17.70
N ILE A 151 19.86 0.35 18.14
CA ILE A 151 20.00 -0.96 17.49
C ILE A 151 18.65 -1.70 17.51
N ALA A 152 17.99 -1.74 18.66
CA ALA A 152 16.68 -2.40 18.80
C ALA A 152 15.62 -1.77 17.88
N THR A 153 15.53 -0.45 17.84
CA THR A 153 14.64 0.27 16.92
C THR A 153 14.99 0.00 15.46
N GLY A 154 16.28 -0.05 15.11
CA GLY A 154 16.74 -0.36 13.76
C GLY A 154 16.32 -1.76 13.30
N ILE A 155 16.39 -2.75 14.18
CA ILE A 155 15.92 -4.13 13.91
C ILE A 155 14.41 -4.15 13.65
N VAL A 156 13.62 -3.51 14.52
CA VAL A 156 12.15 -3.42 14.34
C VAL A 156 11.82 -2.71 13.03
N GLY A 157 12.46 -1.58 12.76
CA GLY A 157 12.28 -0.84 11.52
C GLY A 157 12.62 -1.66 10.27
N TYR A 158 13.68 -2.47 10.33
CA TYR A 158 14.04 -3.38 9.24
C TYR A 158 13.00 -4.49 9.00
N ILE A 159 12.50 -5.11 10.08
CA ILE A 159 11.44 -6.13 10.01
C ILE A 159 10.19 -5.53 9.38
N PHE A 160 9.73 -4.39 9.88
CA PHE A 160 8.57 -3.69 9.34
C PHE A 160 8.79 -3.28 7.89
N LYS A 161 9.94 -2.72 7.52
CA LYS A 161 10.26 -2.40 6.12
C LYS A 161 10.10 -3.62 5.21
N LYS A 162 10.53 -4.81 5.66
CA LYS A 162 10.37 -6.05 4.89
C LYS A 162 8.92 -6.50 4.77
N ILE A 163 8.11 -6.31 5.81
CA ILE A 163 6.68 -6.65 5.81
C ILE A 163 5.86 -5.67 4.96
N LEU A 164 6.16 -4.36 5.04
CA LEU A 164 5.47 -3.29 4.31
C LEU A 164 5.97 -3.10 2.88
N SER A 165 7.05 -3.77 2.48
CA SER A 165 7.52 -3.74 1.10
C SER A 165 6.51 -4.47 0.22
N ASN A 166 5.50 -3.74 -0.25
CA ASN A 166 4.49 -4.25 -1.15
C ASN A 166 5.19 -4.80 -2.40
N LYS A 167 4.91 -6.07 -2.71
CA LYS A 167 5.30 -6.64 -3.99
C LYS A 167 4.47 -5.96 -5.08
N SER A 168 5.13 -5.58 -6.16
CA SER A 168 4.49 -5.02 -7.34
C SER A 168 4.23 -6.13 -8.37
N LEU A 169 3.51 -5.79 -9.44
CA LEU A 169 3.28 -6.72 -10.55
C LEU A 169 4.56 -7.04 -11.35
N GLU A 170 5.60 -6.21 -11.26
CA GLU A 170 6.86 -6.33 -12.02
C GLU A 170 7.46 -7.74 -12.00
N ASP A 171 7.46 -8.39 -10.84
CA ASP A 171 8.05 -9.72 -10.69
C ASP A 171 7.14 -10.84 -11.24
N ILE A 172 5.85 -10.60 -11.41
CA ILE A 172 4.84 -11.64 -11.68
C ILE A 172 4.17 -11.54 -13.06
N VAL A 173 4.32 -10.42 -13.77
CA VAL A 173 3.76 -10.24 -15.12
C VAL A 173 4.76 -9.68 -16.11
N ASP A 174 4.52 -10.00 -17.38
CA ASP A 174 5.06 -9.31 -18.53
C ASP A 174 3.95 -8.47 -19.19
N VAL A 175 4.33 -7.39 -19.88
CA VAL A 175 3.38 -6.47 -20.49
C VAL A 175 3.76 -6.28 -21.95
N GLU A 176 2.81 -6.54 -22.84
CA GLU A 176 2.95 -6.37 -24.28
C GLU A 176 1.97 -5.32 -24.78
N VAL A 177 2.44 -4.46 -25.69
CA VAL A 177 1.55 -3.55 -26.42
C VAL A 177 0.96 -4.31 -27.60
N VAL A 178 -0.36 -4.29 -27.70
CA VAL A 178 -1.12 -5.00 -28.74
C VAL A 178 -1.98 -4.00 -29.52
N PRO A 179 -2.23 -4.23 -30.81
CA PRO A 179 -3.06 -3.34 -31.61
C PRO A 179 -4.49 -3.28 -31.07
N ILE A 180 -5.08 -2.09 -31.19
CA ILE A 180 -6.50 -1.88 -30.95
C ILE A 180 -7.24 -2.18 -32.25
N GLU A 181 -8.19 -3.09 -32.20
CA GLU A 181 -8.98 -3.54 -33.35
C GLU A 181 -10.46 -3.34 -33.07
N PHE A 182 -11.26 -3.26 -34.14
CA PHE A 182 -12.71 -3.21 -34.06
C PHE A 182 -13.34 -4.28 -34.94
N ASP A 183 -14.31 -5.00 -34.39
CA ASP A 183 -15.20 -5.88 -35.13
C ASP A 183 -16.61 -5.29 -35.08
N GLY A 184 -16.96 -4.54 -36.13
CA GLY A 184 -18.12 -3.65 -36.12
C GLY A 184 -17.99 -2.60 -35.01
N ALA A 185 -18.85 -2.68 -34.00
CA ALA A 185 -18.83 -1.79 -32.84
C ALA A 185 -18.05 -2.38 -31.64
N LEU A 186 -17.59 -3.63 -31.72
CA LEU A 186 -16.88 -4.28 -30.62
C LEU A 186 -15.40 -3.87 -30.61
N LEU A 187 -14.96 -3.26 -29.51
CA LEU A 187 -13.55 -3.00 -29.24
C LEU A 187 -12.86 -4.33 -28.89
N LYS A 188 -11.81 -4.68 -29.65
CA LYS A 188 -10.96 -5.85 -29.43
C LYS A 188 -9.52 -5.44 -29.15
N ILE A 189 -8.92 -6.09 -28.17
CA ILE A 189 -7.53 -5.87 -27.75
C ILE A 189 -6.90 -7.24 -27.50
N GLY A 190 -5.83 -7.56 -28.22
CA GLY A 190 -5.19 -8.89 -28.10
C GLY A 190 -6.14 -10.05 -28.43
N GLY A 191 -7.14 -9.82 -29.30
CA GLY A 191 -8.17 -10.81 -29.64
C GLY A 191 -9.33 -10.93 -28.63
N VAL A 192 -9.32 -10.17 -27.54
CA VAL A 192 -10.37 -10.18 -26.51
C VAL A 192 -11.35 -9.03 -26.73
N VAL A 193 -12.66 -9.33 -26.71
CA VAL A 193 -13.71 -8.30 -26.75
C VAL A 193 -13.77 -7.59 -25.40
N ILE A 194 -13.55 -6.27 -25.41
CA ILE A 194 -13.50 -5.45 -24.20
C ILE A 194 -14.87 -4.84 -23.90
N THR A 195 -15.39 -4.05 -24.84
CA THR A 195 -16.65 -3.33 -24.73
C THR A 195 -17.20 -2.96 -26.11
N ASN A 196 -18.42 -2.43 -26.16
CA ASN A 196 -19.05 -1.93 -27.38
C ASN A 196 -18.91 -0.40 -27.46
N ILE A 197 -18.38 0.09 -28.58
CA ILE A 197 -18.24 1.51 -28.92
C ILE A 197 -19.03 1.78 -30.21
N GLY A 198 -20.27 2.23 -30.02
CA GLY A 198 -21.22 2.44 -31.11
C GLY A 198 -20.90 3.64 -32.01
N LEU A 199 -20.33 4.70 -31.46
CA LEU A 199 -20.02 5.93 -32.21
C LEU A 199 -18.75 5.77 -33.05
N GLU A 200 -18.86 6.05 -34.36
CA GLU A 200 -17.73 5.94 -35.29
C GLU A 200 -16.60 6.91 -34.96
N ASN A 201 -16.93 8.12 -34.49
CA ASN A 201 -15.94 9.10 -34.07
C ASN A 201 -15.13 8.61 -32.85
N SER A 202 -15.80 8.00 -31.87
CA SER A 202 -15.13 7.40 -30.70
C SER A 202 -14.21 6.24 -31.11
N ARG A 203 -14.62 5.39 -32.07
CA ARG A 203 -13.76 4.35 -32.65
C ARG A 203 -12.51 4.92 -33.32
N LYS A 204 -12.66 5.98 -34.13
CA LYS A 204 -11.53 6.68 -34.77
C LYS A 204 -10.57 7.27 -33.74
N ARG A 205 -11.08 7.80 -32.62
CA ARG A 205 -10.25 8.31 -31.51
C ARG A 205 -9.40 7.20 -30.89
N TYR A 206 -9.99 6.04 -30.60
CA TYR A 206 -9.28 4.85 -30.10
C TYR A 206 -8.19 4.39 -31.06
N LEU A 207 -8.49 4.25 -32.36
CA LEU A 207 -7.52 3.82 -33.36
C LEU A 207 -6.34 4.80 -33.51
N LYS A 208 -6.60 6.11 -33.38
CA LYS A 208 -5.58 7.15 -33.56
C LYS A 208 -4.71 7.35 -32.31
N LYS A 209 -5.33 7.40 -31.13
CA LYS A 209 -4.70 7.84 -29.89
C LYS A 209 -4.51 6.72 -28.86
N GLY A 210 -5.33 5.68 -28.91
CA GLY A 210 -5.36 4.65 -27.88
C GLY A 210 -4.09 3.80 -27.81
N ILE A 211 -3.91 3.16 -26.65
CA ILE A 211 -2.92 2.13 -26.40
C ILE A 211 -3.66 0.85 -25.98
N GLY A 212 -3.40 -0.25 -26.67
CA GLY A 212 -3.87 -1.58 -26.30
C GLY A 212 -2.77 -2.34 -25.55
N LEU A 213 -3.14 -2.98 -24.45
CA LEU A 213 -2.19 -3.64 -23.55
C LEU A 213 -2.66 -5.06 -23.25
N LYS A 214 -1.70 -5.97 -23.25
CA LYS A 214 -1.86 -7.37 -22.84
C LYS A 214 -0.90 -7.64 -21.68
N VAL A 215 -1.46 -7.88 -20.50
CA VAL A 215 -0.71 -8.23 -19.29
C VAL A 215 -0.69 -9.74 -19.15
N ILE A 216 0.50 -10.34 -19.26
CA ILE A 216 0.70 -11.79 -19.34
C ILE A 216 1.24 -12.28 -17.98
N PRO A 217 0.56 -13.21 -17.31
CA PRO A 217 1.04 -13.76 -16.05
C PRO A 217 2.19 -14.74 -16.29
N LYS A 218 3.23 -14.70 -15.44
CA LYS A 218 4.38 -15.63 -15.54
C LYS A 218 4.06 -17.04 -15.06
N ASP A 219 3.09 -17.19 -14.16
CA ASP A 219 2.60 -18.47 -13.68
C ASP A 219 1.10 -18.44 -13.34
N LEU A 220 0.52 -19.59 -13.02
CA LEU A 220 -0.90 -19.71 -12.68
C LEU A 220 -1.29 -18.93 -11.41
N VAL A 221 -0.36 -18.78 -10.45
CA VAL A 221 -0.62 -17.98 -9.25
C VAL A 221 -0.76 -16.50 -9.63
N SER A 222 0.13 -16.02 -10.49
CA SER A 222 0.11 -14.67 -11.07
C SER A 222 -1.16 -14.44 -11.88
N ALA A 223 -1.60 -15.44 -12.65
CA ALA A 223 -2.87 -15.42 -13.37
C ALA A 223 -4.06 -15.24 -12.42
N GLY A 224 -4.03 -15.92 -11.28
CA GLY A 224 -5.00 -15.75 -10.21
C GLY A 224 -5.00 -14.33 -9.62
N ILE A 225 -3.84 -13.70 -9.48
CA ILE A 225 -3.72 -12.34 -8.94
C ILE A 225 -4.30 -11.31 -9.92
N ILE A 226 -3.83 -11.30 -11.17
CA ILE A 226 -4.30 -10.30 -12.16
C ILE A 226 -5.71 -10.57 -12.67
N GLY A 227 -6.19 -11.82 -12.58
CA GLY A 227 -7.56 -12.18 -12.92
C GLY A 227 -8.61 -11.67 -11.93
N ASP A 228 -8.19 -11.23 -10.75
CA ASP A 228 -9.07 -10.65 -9.73
C ASP A 228 -9.55 -9.25 -10.16
N PRO A 229 -10.87 -8.98 -10.17
CA PRO A 229 -11.40 -7.69 -10.62
C PRO A 229 -10.88 -6.49 -9.83
N ALA A 230 -10.58 -6.63 -8.53
CA ALA A 230 -10.04 -5.54 -7.74
C ALA A 230 -8.60 -5.23 -8.16
N GLN A 231 -7.78 -6.25 -8.43
CA GLN A 231 -6.44 -6.07 -8.98
C GLN A 231 -6.47 -5.42 -10.36
N GLN A 232 -7.44 -5.79 -11.20
CA GLN A 232 -7.65 -5.17 -12.51
C GLN A 232 -7.98 -3.69 -12.37
N GLN A 233 -8.89 -3.34 -11.47
CA GLN A 233 -9.23 -1.94 -11.21
C GLN A 233 -8.01 -1.16 -10.71
N ALA A 234 -7.22 -1.72 -9.79
CA ALA A 234 -5.99 -1.10 -9.30
C ALA A 234 -4.97 -0.87 -10.42
N MET A 235 -4.82 -1.79 -11.38
CA MET A 235 -3.96 -1.58 -12.55
C MET A 235 -4.46 -0.43 -13.42
N LEU A 236 -5.76 -0.40 -13.73
CA LEU A 236 -6.36 0.68 -14.53
C LEU A 236 -6.19 2.04 -13.85
N TYR A 237 -6.42 2.08 -12.54
CA TYR A 237 -6.22 3.27 -11.73
C TYR A 237 -4.76 3.74 -11.73
N ASN A 238 -3.81 2.81 -11.55
CA ASN A 238 -2.39 3.15 -11.52
C ASN A 238 -1.93 3.71 -12.87
N VAL A 239 -2.40 3.15 -13.99
CA VAL A 239 -2.15 3.73 -15.32
C VAL A 239 -2.78 5.12 -15.46
N TYR A 240 -4.00 5.31 -14.98
CA TYR A 240 -4.68 6.59 -15.00
C TYR A 240 -3.93 7.69 -14.23
N ILE A 241 -3.45 7.44 -13.01
CA ILE A 241 -2.74 8.47 -12.23
C ILE A 241 -1.40 8.89 -12.87
N HIS A 242 -0.78 8.01 -13.65
CA HIS A 242 0.52 8.26 -14.28
C HIS A 242 0.39 8.89 -15.67
N MET A 243 -0.54 8.39 -16.49
CA MET A 243 -0.66 8.77 -17.90
C MET A 243 -1.80 9.78 -18.16
N GLY A 244 -2.69 9.94 -17.19
CA GLY A 244 -3.98 10.60 -17.36
C GLY A 244 -4.90 9.84 -18.32
N ILE A 245 -6.12 10.32 -18.48
CA ILE A 245 -7.06 9.81 -19.48
C ILE A 245 -7.70 10.94 -20.26
N ASP A 246 -7.71 10.81 -21.58
CA ASP A 246 -8.34 11.75 -22.52
C ASP A 246 -9.86 11.47 -22.57
N LYS A 247 -10.54 11.72 -21.44
CA LYS A 247 -12.01 11.60 -21.29
C LYS A 247 -12.60 12.78 -20.51
N ASP A 248 -13.86 13.08 -20.77
CA ASP A 248 -14.72 13.93 -19.93
C ASP A 248 -15.72 13.10 -19.09
N VAL A 249 -16.43 13.74 -18.16
CA VAL A 249 -17.40 13.09 -17.24
C VAL A 249 -18.51 12.36 -18.00
N ASP A 250 -18.99 12.92 -19.12
CA ASP A 250 -20.07 12.37 -19.94
C ASP A 250 -19.56 11.56 -21.15
N GLU A 251 -18.40 10.91 -21.02
CA GLU A 251 -17.85 10.01 -22.05
C GLU A 251 -17.57 8.60 -21.50
N PRO A 252 -18.61 7.81 -21.17
CA PRO A 252 -18.45 6.49 -20.57
C PRO A 252 -17.68 5.51 -21.47
N GLU A 253 -17.75 5.66 -22.80
CA GLU A 253 -17.06 4.78 -23.75
C GLU A 253 -15.53 4.84 -23.67
N PHE A 254 -14.96 5.89 -23.08
CA PHE A 254 -13.51 6.02 -22.88
C PHE A 254 -13.07 5.56 -21.50
N THR A 255 -14.00 5.14 -20.64
CA THR A 255 -13.65 4.55 -19.34
C THR A 255 -13.00 3.19 -19.58
N PRO A 256 -11.77 2.97 -19.09
CA PRO A 256 -11.05 1.76 -19.40
C PRO A 256 -11.68 0.58 -18.67
N ILE A 257 -11.75 -0.56 -19.34
CA ILE A 257 -12.23 -1.81 -18.79
C ILE A 257 -11.21 -2.88 -19.11
N ALA A 258 -10.83 -3.64 -18.09
CA ALA A 258 -9.97 -4.80 -18.22
C ALA A 258 -10.79 -6.08 -18.32
N ARG A 259 -10.30 -7.01 -19.15
CA ARG A 259 -10.91 -8.32 -19.35
C ARG A 259 -9.85 -9.40 -19.34
N THR A 260 -10.12 -10.46 -18.58
CA THR A 260 -9.30 -11.67 -18.61
C THR A 260 -9.59 -12.48 -19.86
N ASN A 261 -8.55 -12.87 -20.58
CA ASN A 261 -8.63 -13.84 -21.66
C ASN A 261 -8.71 -15.25 -21.06
N PRO A 262 -9.77 -16.03 -21.31
CA PRO A 262 -9.91 -17.38 -20.77
C PRO A 262 -8.90 -18.38 -21.32
N ASN A 263 -8.25 -18.10 -22.46
CA ASN A 263 -7.36 -19.05 -23.12
C ASN A 263 -5.95 -19.05 -22.52
N ASP A 264 -5.38 -17.87 -22.28
CA ASP A 264 -4.01 -17.69 -21.78
C ASP A 264 -3.93 -16.99 -20.42
N ASN A 265 -5.08 -16.68 -19.81
CA ASN A 265 -5.22 -15.94 -18.55
C ASN A 265 -4.59 -14.54 -18.55
N SER A 266 -4.28 -13.98 -19.73
CA SER A 266 -3.81 -12.61 -19.84
C SER A 266 -4.94 -11.61 -19.56
N VAL A 267 -4.60 -10.45 -19.02
CA VAL A 267 -5.56 -9.34 -18.84
C VAL A 267 -5.33 -8.33 -19.94
N ASN A 268 -6.39 -8.04 -20.70
CA ASN A 268 -6.34 -7.15 -21.85
C ASN A 268 -7.20 -5.93 -21.56
N PHE A 269 -6.66 -4.75 -21.85
CA PHE A 269 -7.41 -3.50 -21.74
C PHE A 269 -6.80 -2.45 -22.67
N GLY A 270 -7.57 -1.39 -22.91
CA GLY A 270 -7.09 -0.25 -23.66
C GLY A 270 -7.76 1.02 -23.22
N PHE A 271 -7.03 2.09 -23.42
CA PHE A 271 -7.41 3.41 -22.97
C PHE A 271 -6.78 4.47 -23.87
N ILE A 272 -7.24 5.71 -23.73
CA ILE A 272 -6.71 6.86 -24.46
C ILE A 272 -5.96 7.74 -23.46
N PRO A 273 -4.61 7.72 -23.44
CA PRO A 273 -3.85 8.52 -22.49
C PRO A 273 -3.87 10.01 -22.83
N LEU A 274 -3.69 10.87 -21.82
CA LEU A 274 -3.37 12.29 -22.04
C LEU A 274 -1.90 12.44 -22.50
N VAL A 275 -1.00 11.72 -21.82
CA VAL A 275 0.43 11.65 -22.17
C VAL A 275 0.72 10.30 -22.79
N LYS A 276 1.04 10.28 -24.09
CA LYS A 276 1.32 9.02 -24.80
C LYS A 276 2.79 8.63 -24.67
N ASP A 277 3.11 7.86 -23.64
CA ASP A 277 4.42 7.23 -23.45
C ASP A 277 4.26 5.74 -23.13
N ILE A 278 4.76 4.88 -24.01
CA ILE A 278 4.58 3.44 -23.92
C ILE A 278 5.39 2.85 -22.77
N ASP A 279 6.63 3.30 -22.61
CA ASP A 279 7.56 2.76 -21.62
C ASP A 279 7.07 3.11 -20.21
N LEU A 280 6.63 4.35 -20.02
CA LEU A 280 6.01 4.78 -18.76
C LEU A 280 4.68 4.06 -18.48
N THR A 281 3.89 3.76 -19.52
CA THR A 281 2.64 2.99 -19.34
C THR A 281 2.94 1.57 -18.86
N VAL A 282 3.95 0.92 -19.45
CA VAL A 282 4.39 -0.41 -19.04
C VAL A 282 4.94 -0.39 -17.62
N GLU A 283 5.76 0.61 -17.28
CA GLU A 283 6.29 0.81 -15.92
C GLU A 283 5.16 1.06 -14.91
N ALA A 284 4.17 1.87 -15.26
CA ALA A 284 2.99 2.11 -14.43
C ALA A 284 2.25 0.80 -14.13
N ILE A 285 2.01 -0.05 -15.12
CA ILE A 285 1.36 -1.36 -14.88
C ILE A 285 2.22 -2.23 -13.94
N LYS A 286 3.52 -2.35 -14.24
CA LYS A 286 4.45 -3.17 -13.45
C LYS A 286 4.61 -2.67 -12.01
N SER A 287 4.52 -1.36 -11.77
CA SER A 287 4.61 -0.75 -10.44
C SER A 287 3.34 -0.88 -9.60
N THR A 288 2.23 -1.38 -10.18
CA THR A 288 0.97 -1.57 -9.46
C THR A 288 1.19 -2.51 -8.27
N PRO A 289 0.78 -2.14 -7.05
CA PRO A 289 0.92 -3.02 -5.89
C PRO A 289 -0.02 -4.22 -6.00
N ILE A 290 0.43 -5.38 -5.50
CA ILE A 290 -0.41 -6.57 -5.38
C ILE A 290 -1.30 -6.42 -4.14
N LEU A 291 -2.60 -6.39 -4.37
CA LEU A 291 -3.60 -6.24 -3.31
C LEU A 291 -3.63 -7.46 -2.40
N ASP A 292 -3.93 -7.24 -1.12
CA ASP A 292 -4.03 -8.34 -0.14
C ASP A 292 -5.20 -9.28 -0.45
N SER A 293 -6.32 -8.77 -0.96
CA SER A 293 -7.48 -9.60 -1.36
C SER A 293 -7.18 -10.54 -2.52
N SER A 294 -6.35 -10.10 -3.45
CA SER A 294 -6.02 -10.88 -4.66
C SER A 294 -5.05 -12.02 -4.36
N LYS A 295 -4.34 -11.98 -3.21
CA LYS A 295 -3.48 -13.05 -2.67
C LYS A 295 -4.31 -14.18 -2.03
N GLY A 296 -5.26 -14.78 -2.75
CA GLY A 296 -6.01 -15.92 -2.22
C GLY A 296 -7.31 -16.27 -2.94
N ASN A 297 -7.89 -15.32 -3.66
CA ASN A 297 -9.19 -15.52 -4.31
C ASN A 297 -9.20 -16.65 -5.36
N ASN A 298 -8.04 -17.02 -5.91
CA ASN A 298 -7.91 -18.08 -6.90
C ASN A 298 -7.05 -19.27 -6.41
N ASN A 299 -7.38 -19.80 -5.23
CA ASN A 299 -6.70 -20.93 -4.57
C ASN A 299 -6.56 -22.23 -5.41
N ALA A 300 -7.36 -22.40 -6.47
CA ALA A 300 -7.17 -23.51 -7.41
C ALA A 300 -5.77 -23.48 -8.07
N TYR A 301 -5.21 -22.29 -8.32
CA TYR A 301 -3.90 -22.14 -8.94
C TYR A 301 -2.72 -22.39 -7.97
N SER A 302 -2.93 -22.17 -6.67
CA SER A 302 -1.94 -22.40 -5.60
C SER A 302 -1.65 -23.89 -5.39
N LYS A 303 -2.67 -24.76 -5.56
CA LYS A 303 -2.53 -26.22 -5.35
C LYS A 303 -1.67 -26.94 -6.41
N SER A 304 -1.35 -26.31 -7.54
CA SER A 304 -0.57 -26.94 -8.62
C SER A 304 0.91 -27.18 -8.26
N LYS A 305 1.43 -26.58 -7.18
CA LYS A 305 2.79 -26.83 -6.66
C LYS A 305 2.90 -27.96 -5.62
N GLN A 306 1.80 -28.58 -5.19
CA GLN A 306 1.85 -29.67 -4.20
C GLN A 306 1.88 -31.08 -4.82
N ASN A 307 1.80 -31.21 -6.15
CA ASN A 307 1.85 -32.51 -6.85
C ASN A 307 2.99 -32.59 -7.88
N LYS A 308 4.22 -32.29 -7.47
CA LYS A 308 5.44 -32.71 -8.17
C LYS A 308 6.51 -33.14 -7.18
#